data_AF-A0AAN8D5S4-F1
#
_entry.id   AF-A0AAN8D5S4-F1
#
_cell.length_a   1.000
_cell.length_b   1.000
_cell.length_c   1.000
_cell.angle_alpha   90.00
_cell.angle_beta   90.00
_cell.angle_gamma   90.00
#
_symmetry.space_group_name_H-M   'P 1'
#
loop_
_entity.id
_entity.type
_entity.pdbx_description
1 polymer ?
#
loop_
_entity_poly.entity_id
_entity_poly.type
_entity_poly.pdbx_seq_one_letter_code
_entity_poly.pdbx_strand_id
1 'polypeptide(L)'
;MATSSSTLEEDESLKGCEIFVQKHNIQQILKECIVNLCIAKPERPMKFLREHFEKLEKEECKQIMARQKSNSQSDSHDDEVSPPPPNPVVKARRRRGGVSAEVYTEEDAVSYVRKVIPKDYKTMTALAKAISKNVLFAHLDDNERRYN
;
A
#
# COMPACT_ATOMS: atom_id res chain seq x y z
N MET A 1 -43.74 3.13 -36.81
CA MET A 1 -43.35 2.37 -35.61
C MET A 1 -42.25 1.40 -36.03
N ALA A 2 -40.98 1.73 -35.80
CA ALA A 2 -39.84 0.86 -36.13
C ALA A 2 -38.64 1.04 -35.17
N THR A 3 -38.81 1.83 -34.10
CA THR A 3 -37.73 2.19 -33.15
C THR A 3 -37.70 1.30 -31.90
N SER A 4 -38.70 0.43 -31.71
CA SER A 4 -38.82 -0.43 -30.53
C SER A 4 -38.07 -1.76 -30.63
N SER A 5 -37.68 -2.17 -31.85
CA SER A 5 -36.94 -3.43 -32.05
C SER A 5 -35.44 -3.26 -31.79
N SER A 6 -34.89 -2.08 -32.10
CA SER A 6 -33.46 -1.76 -31.98
C SER A 6 -33.00 -1.68 -30.52
N THR A 7 -33.84 -1.12 -29.65
CA THR A 7 -33.53 -0.94 -28.23
C THR A 7 -33.49 -2.25 -27.45
N LEU A 8 -34.29 -3.25 -27.87
CA LEU A 8 -34.32 -4.56 -27.20
C LEU A 8 -33.08 -5.40 -27.50
N GLU A 9 -32.56 -5.34 -28.73
CA GLU A 9 -31.30 -6.02 -29.13
C GLU A 9 -30.07 -5.38 -28.45
N GLU A 10 -30.08 -4.06 -28.27
CA GLU A 10 -29.07 -3.32 -27.51
C GLU A 10 -29.10 -3.69 -26.02
N ASP A 11 -30.30 -3.77 -25.42
CA ASP A 11 -30.47 -4.17 -24.01
C ASP A 11 -30.06 -5.63 -23.75
N GLU A 12 -30.34 -6.54 -24.68
CA GLU A 12 -29.91 -7.94 -24.59
C GLU A 12 -28.38 -8.07 -24.72
N SER A 13 -27.77 -7.26 -25.60
CA SER A 13 -26.31 -7.18 -25.73
C SER A 13 -25.65 -6.64 -24.46
N LEU A 14 -26.23 -5.60 -23.85
CA LEU A 14 -25.77 -5.04 -22.58
C LEU A 14 -25.86 -6.06 -21.44
N LYS A 15 -26.94 -6.83 -21.39
CA LYS A 15 -27.10 -7.92 -20.43
C LYS A 15 -25.99 -8.96 -20.56
N GLY A 16 -25.63 -9.32 -21.79
CA GLY A 16 -24.51 -10.22 -22.08
C GLY A 16 -23.17 -9.68 -21.59
N CYS A 17 -22.91 -8.39 -21.80
CA CYS A 17 -21.70 -7.73 -21.28
C CYS A 17 -21.65 -7.74 -19.75
N GLU A 18 -22.77 -7.45 -19.07
CA GLU A 18 -22.83 -7.45 -17.61
C GLU A 18 -22.55 -8.85 -17.04
N ILE A 19 -23.13 -9.89 -17.64
CA ILE A 19 -22.88 -11.29 -17.26
C ILE A 19 -21.41 -11.66 -17.47
N PHE A 20 -20.80 -11.24 -18.57
CA PHE A 20 -19.37 -11.51 -18.83
C PHE A 20 -18.47 -10.85 -17.78
N VAL A 21 -18.75 -9.59 -17.45
CA VAL A 21 -18.02 -8.83 -16.42
C VAL A 21 -18.13 -9.50 -15.05
N GLN A 22 -19.32 -9.96 -14.67
CA GLN A 22 -19.55 -10.67 -13.42
C GLN A 22 -18.87 -12.04 -13.42
N LYS A 23 -19.07 -12.84 -14.47
CA LYS A 23 -18.52 -14.20 -14.61
C LYS A 23 -17.00 -14.24 -14.51
N HIS A 24 -16.32 -13.25 -15.11
CA HIS A 24 -14.86 -13.17 -15.12
C HIS A 24 -14.31 -12.23 -14.03
N ASN A 25 -15.15 -11.74 -13.11
CA ASN A 25 -14.75 -10.83 -12.03
C ASN A 25 -13.95 -9.60 -12.51
N ILE A 26 -14.25 -9.09 -13.70
CA ILE A 26 -13.42 -8.08 -14.38
C ILE A 26 -13.32 -6.79 -13.56
N GLN A 27 -14.42 -6.37 -12.93
CA GLN A 27 -14.44 -5.19 -12.06
C GLN A 27 -13.45 -5.30 -10.89
N GLN A 28 -13.41 -6.47 -10.23
CA GLN A 28 -12.53 -6.68 -9.09
C GLN A 28 -11.06 -6.68 -9.52
N ILE A 29 -10.74 -7.38 -10.61
CA ILE A 29 -9.40 -7.45 -11.17
C ILE A 29 -8.89 -6.03 -11.50
N LEU A 30 -9.67 -5.24 -12.25
CA LEU A 30 -9.27 -3.89 -12.62
C LEU A 30 -9.13 -2.96 -11.40
N LYS A 31 -10.01 -3.10 -10.41
CA LYS A 31 -9.93 -2.33 -9.16
C LYS A 31 -8.65 -2.63 -8.40
N GLU A 32 -8.29 -3.90 -8.24
CA GLU A 32 -7.04 -4.32 -7.59
C GLU A 32 -5.81 -3.84 -8.37
N CYS A 33 -5.85 -3.90 -9.70
CA CYS A 33 -4.79 -3.37 -10.55
C CYS A 33 -4.55 -1.87 -10.31
N ILE A 34 -5.62 -1.07 -10.24
CA ILE A 34 -5.54 0.37 -9.95
C ILE A 34 -4.95 0.61 -8.56
N VAL A 35 -5.43 -0.12 -7.54
CA VAL A 35 -4.91 -0.03 -6.17
C VAL A 35 -3.42 -0.33 -6.14
N ASN A 36 -2.98 -1.42 -6.76
CA ASN A 36 -1.58 -1.83 -6.82
C ASN A 36 -0.71 -0.80 -7.55
N LEU A 37 -1.22 -0.19 -8.63
CA LEU A 37 -0.53 0.88 -9.35
C LEU A 37 -0.33 2.12 -8.45
N CYS A 38 -1.35 2.50 -7.69
CA CYS A 38 -1.29 3.64 -6.77
C CYS A 38 -0.37 3.39 -5.56
N ILE A 39 -0.25 2.14 -5.11
CA ILE A 39 0.67 1.76 -4.03
C ILE A 39 2.11 1.72 -4.54
N ALA A 40 2.37 1.02 -5.64
CA ALA A 40 3.72 0.78 -6.14
C ALA A 40 4.33 2.01 -6.83
N LYS A 41 3.50 2.90 -7.39
CA LYS A 41 3.90 4.09 -8.17
C LYS A 41 5.10 3.81 -9.10
N PRO A 42 5.02 2.79 -9.96
CA PRO A 42 6.14 2.40 -10.80
C PRO A 42 6.45 3.50 -11.82
N GLU A 43 7.74 3.69 -12.11
CA GLU A 43 8.20 4.64 -13.13
C GLU A 43 7.69 4.29 -14.54
N ARG A 44 7.37 3.00 -14.79
CA ARG A 44 6.80 2.51 -16.05
C ARG A 44 5.47 1.77 -15.83
N PRO A 45 4.32 2.48 -15.77
CA PRO A 45 3.00 1.91 -15.52
C PRO A 45 2.61 0.75 -16.46
N MET A 46 2.87 0.90 -17.77
CA MET A 46 2.50 -0.11 -18.77
C MET A 46 3.32 -1.41 -18.65
N LYS A 47 4.57 -1.32 -18.17
CA LYS A 47 5.37 -2.52 -17.91
C LYS A 47 4.82 -3.28 -16.70
N PHE A 48 4.54 -2.55 -15.62
CA PHE A 48 3.97 -3.11 -14.39
C PHE A 48 2.64 -3.82 -14.65
N LEU A 49 1.73 -3.20 -15.41
CA LEU A 49 0.43 -3.81 -15.73
C LEU A 49 0.60 -5.15 -16.45
N ARG A 50 1.48 -5.22 -17.46
CA ARG A 50 1.75 -6.45 -18.21
C ARG A 50 2.24 -7.58 -17.29
N GLU A 51 3.24 -7.28 -16.45
CA GLU A 51 3.81 -8.25 -15.51
C GLU A 51 2.79 -8.68 -14.44
N HIS A 52 1.94 -7.75 -13.99
CA HIS A 52 0.92 -8.02 -12.99
C HIS A 52 -0.16 -8.97 -13.53
N PHE A 53 -0.69 -8.70 -14.73
CA PHE A 53 -1.67 -9.57 -15.37
C PHE A 53 -1.10 -10.94 -15.74
N GLU A 54 0.16 -11.00 -16.22
CA GLU A 54 0.84 -12.28 -16.47
C GLU A 54 0.98 -13.11 -15.18
N LYS A 55 1.23 -12.45 -14.05
CA LYS A 55 1.27 -13.13 -12.75
C LYS A 55 -0.10 -13.66 -12.33
N LEU A 56 -1.16 -12.87 -12.51
CA LEU A 56 -2.54 -13.28 -12.20
C LEU A 56 -2.96 -14.50 -13.03
N GLU A 57 -2.63 -14.52 -14.32
CA GLU A 57 -2.89 -15.67 -15.20
C GLU A 57 -2.18 -16.95 -14.71
N LYS A 58 -0.92 -16.85 -14.27
CA LYS A 58 -0.19 -17.99 -13.69
C LYS A 58 -0.81 -18.50 -12.39
N GLU A 59 -1.36 -17.61 -11.56
CA GLU A 59 -2.04 -17.97 -10.32
C GLU A 59 -3.38 -18.66 -10.59
N GLU A 60 -4.13 -18.19 -11.59
CA GLU A 60 -5.38 -18.83 -12.05
C GLU A 60 -5.12 -20.27 -12.55
N CYS A 61 -4.11 -20.46 -13.41
CA CYS A 61 -3.70 -21.79 -13.89
C CYS A 61 -3.36 -22.75 -12.76
N LYS A 62 -2.64 -22.28 -11.72
CA LYS A 62 -2.29 -23.09 -10.56
C LYS A 62 -3.53 -23.49 -9.74
N GLN A 63 -4.48 -22.59 -9.56
CA GLN A 63 -5.73 -22.90 -8.85
C GLN A 63 -6.57 -23.95 -9.59
N ILE A 64 -6.64 -23.86 -10.92
CA ILE A 64 -7.35 -24.84 -11.75
C ILE A 64 -6.68 -26.22 -11.63
N MET A 65 -5.34 -26.29 -11.72
CA MET A 65 -4.60 -27.54 -11.55
C MET A 65 -4.74 -28.14 -10.15
N ALA A 66 -4.78 -27.31 -9.11
CA ALA A 66 -5.00 -27.77 -7.74
C ALA A 66 -6.39 -28.40 -7.54
N ARG A 67 -7.44 -27.80 -8.13
CA ARG A 67 -8.81 -28.34 -8.11
C ARG A 67 -8.95 -29.66 -8.86
N GLN A 68 -8.18 -29.88 -9.94
CA GLN A 68 -8.22 -31.15 -10.67
C GLN A 68 -7.53 -32.29 -9.90
N LYS A 69 -6.50 -32.00 -9.10
CA LYS A 69 -5.81 -33.00 -8.27
C LYS A 69 -6.62 -33.50 -7.06
N SER A 70 -7.62 -32.75 -6.61
CA SER A 70 -8.46 -33.14 -5.47
C SER A 70 -9.67 -34.01 -5.83
N ASN A 71 -9.89 -34.33 -7.11
CA ASN A 71 -11.11 -34.99 -7.57
C ASN A 71 -10.95 -36.51 -7.83
N SER A 72 -9.90 -37.15 -7.29
CA SER A 72 -9.53 -38.55 -7.55
C SER A 72 -9.43 -39.46 -6.30
N GLN A 73 -9.97 -39.06 -5.15
CA GLN A 73 -9.98 -39.92 -3.96
C GLN A 73 -11.35 -39.84 -3.26
N SER A 74 -12.06 -40.96 -3.25
CA SER A 74 -13.40 -41.15 -2.68
C SER A 74 -13.38 -41.36 -1.15
N ASP A 75 -14.40 -40.77 -0.50
CA ASP A 75 -15.10 -41.19 0.72
C ASP A 75 -14.31 -41.47 2.02
N SER A 76 -14.36 -40.51 2.95
CA SER A 76 -14.36 -40.73 4.40
C SER A 76 -14.73 -39.43 5.12
N HIS A 77 -15.85 -39.46 5.84
CA HIS A 77 -16.32 -38.45 6.78
C HIS A 77 -15.25 -38.10 7.84
N ASP A 78 -14.85 -36.83 7.92
CA ASP A 78 -14.43 -36.18 9.17
C ASP A 78 -14.71 -34.67 9.04
N ASP A 79 -15.74 -34.20 9.76
CA ASP A 79 -16.03 -32.79 9.98
C ASP A 79 -14.92 -32.19 10.85
N GLU A 80 -13.82 -31.75 10.24
CA GLU A 80 -12.85 -30.86 10.89
C GLU A 80 -12.84 -29.54 10.12
N VAL A 81 -13.83 -28.70 10.45
CA VAL A 81 -13.88 -27.29 10.05
C VAL A 81 -12.66 -26.62 10.68
N SER A 82 -11.55 -26.58 9.94
CA SER A 82 -10.41 -25.73 10.28
C SER A 82 -10.93 -24.30 10.47
N PRO A 83 -10.82 -23.72 11.68
CA PRO A 83 -11.33 -22.39 11.92
C PRO A 83 -10.63 -21.42 10.98
N PRO A 84 -11.37 -20.49 10.35
CA PRO A 84 -10.76 -19.49 9.48
C PRO A 84 -9.65 -18.79 10.27
N PRO A 85 -8.46 -18.56 9.65
CA PRO A 85 -7.39 -17.83 10.31
C PRO A 85 -7.98 -16.52 10.85
N PRO A 86 -7.72 -16.15 12.11
CA PRO A 86 -8.35 -15.00 12.72
C PRO A 86 -8.05 -13.78 11.86
N ASN A 87 -9.07 -13.26 11.18
CA ASN A 87 -8.97 -12.01 10.43
C ASN A 87 -8.35 -10.99 11.38
N PRO A 88 -7.22 -10.34 11.03
CA PRO A 88 -6.67 -9.29 11.87
C PRO A 88 -7.78 -8.26 12.02
N VAL A 89 -8.37 -8.21 13.22
CA VAL A 89 -9.55 -7.39 13.51
C VAL A 89 -9.22 -6.01 12.99
N VAL A 90 -9.96 -5.55 11.98
CA VAL A 90 -9.73 -4.24 11.37
C VAL A 90 -10.05 -3.23 12.47
N LYS A 91 -9.02 -2.88 13.26
CA LYS A 91 -9.16 -1.92 14.35
C LYS A 91 -9.62 -0.65 13.69
N ALA A 92 -10.88 -0.30 13.92
CA ALA A 92 -11.46 0.95 13.46
C ALA A 92 -10.48 2.07 13.78
N ARG A 93 -10.15 2.87 12.76
CA ARG A 93 -9.12 3.90 12.85
C ARG A 93 -9.44 4.82 14.02
N ARG A 94 -8.66 4.74 15.10
CA ARG A 94 -8.85 5.58 16.28
C ARG A 94 -8.57 7.04 15.94
N ARG A 95 -9.33 7.95 16.54
CA ARG A 95 -8.99 9.39 16.52
C ARG A 95 -7.61 9.56 17.16
N ARG A 96 -6.76 10.35 16.51
CA ARG A 96 -5.42 10.70 17.01
C ARG A 96 -5.54 11.96 17.86
N GLY A 97 -4.96 11.95 19.06
CA GLY A 97 -4.76 13.16 19.85
C GLY A 97 -3.64 14.01 19.28
N GLY A 98 -3.72 15.32 19.50
CA GLY A 98 -2.59 16.23 19.24
C GLY A 98 -1.50 16.08 20.31
N VAL A 99 -0.29 16.52 20.01
CA VAL A 99 0.84 16.60 20.94
C VAL A 99 1.32 18.06 20.95
N SER A 100 1.67 18.56 22.13
CA SER A 100 2.20 19.92 22.31
C SER A 100 3.49 19.85 23.11
N ALA A 101 4.47 20.67 22.74
CA ALA A 101 5.71 20.86 23.47
C ALA A 101 5.55 21.99 24.51
N GLU A 102 6.57 22.19 25.32
CA GLU A 102 6.64 23.34 26.22
C GLU A 102 6.74 24.67 25.46
N VAL A 103 6.31 25.75 26.12
CA VAL A 103 6.37 27.11 25.58
C VAL A 103 7.74 27.69 25.93
N TYR A 104 8.48 28.12 24.91
CA TYR A 104 9.71 28.89 25.09
C TYR A 104 9.41 30.40 25.03
N THR A 105 9.96 31.14 25.97
CA THR A 105 9.95 32.60 26.01
C THR A 105 11.22 33.18 25.38
N GLU A 106 11.22 34.48 25.10
CA GLU A 106 12.41 35.16 24.55
C GLU A 106 13.55 35.15 25.59
N GLU A 107 13.20 35.21 26.88
CA GLU A 107 14.14 35.13 27.99
C GLU A 107 14.81 33.75 28.07
N ASP A 108 14.08 32.67 27.78
CA ASP A 108 14.65 31.30 27.76
C ASP A 108 15.72 31.16 26.67
N ALA A 109 15.47 31.73 25.49
CA ALA A 109 16.42 31.68 24.38
C ALA A 109 17.70 32.47 24.67
N VAL A 110 17.57 33.66 25.28
CA VAL A 110 18.70 34.54 25.59
C VAL A 110 19.51 34.05 26.79
N SER A 111 18.84 33.48 27.80
CA SER A 111 19.51 32.97 29.00
C SER A 111 20.15 31.59 28.80
N TYR A 112 19.88 30.92 27.68
CA TYR A 112 20.41 29.59 27.39
C TYR A 112 21.94 29.61 27.19
N VAL A 113 22.66 29.00 28.13
CA VAL A 113 24.09 28.73 28.00
C VAL A 113 24.30 27.43 27.24
N ARG A 114 24.73 27.55 25.98
CA ARG A 114 24.95 26.40 25.10
C ARG A 114 26.03 25.48 25.63
N LYS A 115 25.71 24.19 25.74
CA LYS A 115 26.65 23.17 26.18
C LYS A 115 27.66 22.84 25.06
N VAL A 116 28.95 23.01 25.34
CA VAL A 116 30.04 22.64 24.42
C VAL A 116 30.67 21.33 24.88
N ILE A 117 30.64 20.33 24.00
CA ILE A 117 31.29 19.04 24.23
C ILE A 117 32.41 18.90 23.19
N PRO A 118 33.68 18.79 23.62
CA PRO A 118 34.80 18.60 22.70
C PRO A 118 34.65 17.33 21.87
N LYS A 119 34.70 17.48 20.55
CA LYS A 119 34.61 16.39 19.57
C LYS A 119 35.79 16.50 18.61
N ASP A 120 36.41 15.37 18.28
CA ASP A 120 37.46 15.33 17.26
C ASP A 120 36.87 15.46 15.84
N TYR A 121 37.71 15.79 14.86
CA TYR A 121 37.27 16.01 13.49
C TYR A 121 36.61 14.77 12.86
N LYS A 122 37.10 13.56 13.19
CA LYS A 122 36.54 12.33 12.64
C LYS A 122 35.13 12.11 13.18
N THR A 123 34.92 12.27 14.48
CA THR A 123 33.59 12.16 15.09
C THR A 123 32.64 13.24 14.57
N MET A 124 33.07 14.50 14.49
CA MET A 124 32.24 15.59 13.99
C MET A 124 31.77 15.34 12.54
N THR A 125 32.68 14.87 11.68
CA THR A 125 32.35 14.52 10.27
C THR A 125 31.38 13.34 10.20
N ALA A 126 31.59 12.30 11.02
CA ALA A 126 30.72 11.15 11.08
C ALA A 126 29.29 11.53 11.53
N LEU A 127 29.18 12.37 12.56
CA LEU A 127 27.90 12.88 13.06
C LEU A 127 27.18 13.72 12.01
N ALA A 128 27.89 14.67 11.37
CA ALA A 128 27.33 15.50 10.31
C ALA A 128 26.77 14.64 9.16
N LYS A 129 27.51 13.59 8.75
CA LYS A 129 27.04 12.63 7.75
C LYS A 129 25.80 11.85 8.21
N ALA A 130 25.80 11.38 9.46
CA ALA A 130 24.69 10.60 10.02
C ALA A 130 23.37 11.38 10.07
N ILE A 131 23.41 12.68 10.38
CA ILE A 131 22.21 13.52 10.48
C ILE A 131 21.85 14.26 9.18
N SER A 132 22.69 14.22 8.14
CA SER A 132 22.52 14.97 6.88
C SER A 132 21.16 14.79 6.18
N LYS A 133 20.50 13.63 6.35
CA LYS A 133 19.19 13.32 5.77
C LYS A 133 18.04 13.43 6.78
N ASN A 134 18.33 13.79 8.04
CA ASN A 134 17.31 13.96 9.06
C ASN A 134 16.63 15.32 8.87
N VAL A 135 15.29 15.32 8.79
CA VAL A 135 14.48 16.53 8.54
C VAL A 135 14.71 17.63 9.58
N LEU A 136 15.03 17.26 10.82
CA LEU A 136 15.31 18.22 11.90
C LEU A 136 16.63 18.97 11.72
N PHE A 137 17.52 18.50 10.85
CA PHE A 137 18.87 19.07 10.65
C PHE A 137 19.14 19.51 9.20
N ALA A 138 18.29 19.11 8.24
CA ALA A 138 18.49 19.34 6.80
C ALA A 138 18.53 20.82 6.40
N HIS A 139 17.90 21.69 7.20
CA HIS A 139 17.74 23.11 6.88
C HIS A 139 18.46 24.04 7.85
N LEU A 140 19.21 23.49 8.80
CA LEU A 140 20.07 24.28 9.68
C LEU A 140 21.25 24.83 8.89
N ASP A 141 21.60 26.09 9.13
CA ASP A 141 22.82 26.66 8.57
C ASP A 141 24.08 26.06 9.24
N ASP A 142 25.26 26.40 8.72
CA ASP A 142 26.51 25.84 9.25
C ASP A 142 26.79 26.28 10.71
N ASN A 143 26.31 27.46 11.12
CA ASN A 143 26.43 27.96 12.49
C ASN A 143 25.44 27.32 13.46
N GLU A 144 24.30 26.82 13.00
CA GLU A 144 23.37 26.05 13.84
C GLU A 144 23.81 24.59 13.90
N ARG A 145 24.34 24.06 12.80
CA ARG A 145 24.77 22.67 12.65
C ARG A 145 26.07 22.37 13.37
N ARG A 146 27.06 23.26 13.31
CA ARG A 146 28.39 23.06 13.93
C ARG A 146 28.33 22.85 15.45
N TYR A 147 27.24 23.30 16.07
CA TYR A 147 27.10 23.29 17.52
C TYR A 147 26.03 22.30 18.00
N ASN A 148 25.45 21.51 17.09
CA ASN A 148 24.72 20.28 17.40
C ASN A 148 25.71 19.10 17.37
#